data_AF-A0A7W7XAF2-F1
#
_entry.id   AF-A0A7W7XAF2-F1
#
_cell.length_a   1.000
_cell.length_b   1.000
_cell.length_c   1.000
_cell.angle_alpha   90.00
_cell.angle_beta   90.00
_cell.angle_gamma   90.00
#
_symmetry.space_group_name_H-M   'P 1'
#
loop_
_entity.id
_entity.type
_entity.pdbx_description
1 polymer ?
#
loop_
_entity_poly.entity_id
_entity_poly.type
_entity_poly.pdbx_seq_one_letter_code
_entity_poly.pdbx_strand_id
1 'polypeptide(L)'
;MAEIDMPGDEVERLGGLLRRVVELIDTKPSGFTAEDVGPPLARSGGYFDDEWNDGRVQVKRNTKDLTNACEAIVKAFDDFDRQMGDSLKGDGDGGRPRR
;
A
#
# COMPACT_ATOMS: atom_id res chain seq x y z
N MET A 1 -2.31 32.51 -1.43
CA MET A 1 -2.94 31.24 -1.06
C MET A 1 -1.91 30.16 -1.30
N ALA A 2 -1.60 29.34 -0.30
CA ALA A 2 -0.83 28.13 -0.55
C ALA A 2 -1.73 27.21 -1.37
N GLU A 3 -1.28 26.85 -2.56
CA GLU A 3 -1.89 25.79 -3.36
C GLU A 3 -1.80 24.53 -2.50
N ILE A 4 -2.96 23.98 -2.12
CA ILE A 4 -3.00 22.70 -1.41
C ILE A 4 -2.63 21.67 -2.48
N ASP A 5 -1.35 21.33 -2.53
CA ASP A 5 -0.86 20.22 -3.32
C ASP A 5 -1.45 18.94 -2.73
N MET A 6 -2.46 18.38 -3.41
CA MET A 6 -3.15 17.19 -2.94
C MET A 6 -2.30 15.96 -3.27
N PRO A 7 -1.80 15.21 -2.27
CA PRO A 7 -0.79 14.16 -2.48
C PRO A 7 -1.37 12.85 -3.04
N GLY A 8 -2.44 12.91 -3.85
CA GLY A 8 -3.16 11.73 -4.35
C GLY A 8 -2.23 10.78 -5.11
N ASP A 9 -1.43 11.33 -6.02
CA ASP A 9 -0.48 10.60 -6.85
C ASP A 9 0.65 9.99 -6.00
N GLU A 10 1.15 10.70 -4.99
CA GLU A 10 2.18 10.19 -4.08
C GLU A 10 1.66 9.02 -3.23
N VAL A 11 0.43 9.11 -2.73
CA VAL A 11 -0.21 8.06 -1.92
C VAL A 11 -0.50 6.83 -2.78
N GLU A 12 -0.99 7.02 -4.01
CA GLU A 12 -1.18 5.92 -4.95
C GLU A 12 0.15 5.24 -5.29
N ARG A 13 1.19 6.04 -5.58
CA ARG A 13 2.54 5.53 -5.84
C ARG A 13 3.11 4.77 -4.64
N LEU A 14 2.91 5.26 -3.42
CA LEU A 14 3.31 4.56 -2.20
C LEU A 14 2.60 3.20 -2.08
N GLY A 15 1.28 3.16 -2.28
CA GLY A 15 0.51 1.92 -2.28
C GLY A 15 1.03 0.89 -3.30
N GLY A 16 1.38 1.35 -4.52
CA GLY A 16 1.98 0.50 -5.54
C GLY A 16 3.36 -0.06 -5.16
N LEU A 17 4.22 0.76 -4.54
CA LEU A 17 5.54 0.33 -4.06
C LEU A 17 5.43 -0.68 -2.92
N LEU A 18 4.49 -0.48 -1.99
CA LEU A 18 4.19 -1.40 -0.90
C LEU A 18 3.74 -2.76 -1.44
N ARG A 19 2.85 -2.78 -2.44
CA ARG A 19 2.43 -4.03 -3.10
C ARG A 19 3.61 -4.77 -3.72
N ARG A 20 4.51 -4.05 -4.39
CA ARG A 20 5.72 -4.63 -4.99
C ARG A 20 6.67 -5.24 -3.95
N VAL A 21 6.79 -4.66 -2.76
CA VAL A 21 7.57 -5.26 -1.66
C VAL A 21 6.99 -6.63 -1.27
N VAL A 22 5.67 -6.73 -1.12
CA VAL A 22 4.99 -8.00 -0.77
C VAL A 22 5.18 -9.06 -1.86
N GLU A 23 5.16 -8.67 -3.14
CA GLU A 23 5.38 -9.60 -4.25
C GLU A 23 6.83 -10.11 -4.30
N LEU A 24 7.80 -9.26 -3.97
CA LEU A 24 9.23 -9.58 -4.08
C LEU A 24 9.81 -10.26 -2.84
N ILE A 25 9.17 -10.11 -1.67
CA ILE A 25 9.68 -10.67 -0.42
C ILE A 25 9.59 -12.20 -0.37
N ASP A 26 8.72 -12.79 -1.17
CA ASP A 26 8.69 -14.23 -1.43
C ASP A 26 9.75 -14.62 -2.47
N THR A 27 11.02 -14.41 -2.09
CA THR A 27 12.14 -14.91 -2.88
C THR A 27 12.08 -16.44 -2.91
N LYS A 28 12.26 -17.02 -4.10
CA LYS A 28 12.31 -18.48 -4.27
C LYS A 28 13.37 -19.08 -3.34
N PRO A 29 13.08 -20.23 -2.69
CA PRO A 29 14.08 -20.95 -1.94
C PRO A 29 15.26 -21.29 -2.87
N SER A 30 16.49 -21.16 -2.35
CA SER A 30 17.73 -21.45 -3.08
C SER A 30 17.87 -22.92 -3.49
N GLY A 31 16.99 -23.79 -2.99
CA GLY A 31 17.06 -25.24 -3.16
C GLY A 31 18.02 -25.91 -2.18
N PHE A 32 18.68 -25.13 -1.32
CA PHE A 32 19.54 -25.61 -0.24
C PHE A 32 18.86 -25.41 1.11
N THR A 33 18.99 -26.38 1.99
CA THR A 33 18.61 -26.28 3.40
C THR A 33 19.83 -26.04 4.27
N ALA A 34 19.63 -25.56 5.49
CA ALA A 34 20.71 -25.44 6.47
C ALA A 34 21.42 -26.79 6.74
N GLU A 35 20.77 -27.93 6.52
CA GLU A 35 21.36 -29.25 6.73
C GLU A 35 22.45 -29.57 5.69
N ASP A 36 22.34 -29.01 4.48
CA ASP A 36 23.28 -29.24 3.36
C ASP A 36 24.69 -28.69 3.65
N VAL A 37 24.83 -27.73 4.57
CA VAL A 37 26.13 -27.13 4.93
C VAL A 37 26.81 -27.80 6.13
N GLY A 38 26.11 -28.70 6.85
CA GLY A 38 26.63 -29.43 8.01
C GLY A 38 26.93 -28.59 9.26
N PRO A 39 27.25 -29.21 10.42
CA PRO A 39 27.61 -28.49 11.64
C PRO A 39 28.93 -27.72 11.51
N PRO A 40 29.09 -26.54 12.16
CA PRO A 40 28.13 -25.85 13.02
C PRO A 40 27.13 -24.95 12.25
N LEU A 41 27.35 -24.77 10.94
CA LEU A 41 26.60 -23.84 10.09
C LEU A 41 25.13 -24.22 9.97
N ALA A 42 24.79 -25.52 10.04
CA ALA A 42 23.41 -25.98 10.02
C ALA A 42 22.54 -25.39 11.14
N ARG A 43 23.10 -25.21 12.34
CA ARG A 43 22.37 -24.60 13.46
C ARG A 43 22.12 -23.11 13.21
N SER A 44 23.14 -22.39 12.75
CA SER A 44 23.02 -20.97 12.42
C SER A 44 22.09 -20.72 11.24
N GLY A 45 22.11 -21.62 10.25
CA GLY A 45 21.22 -21.58 9.09
C GLY A 45 19.76 -21.78 9.48
N GLY A 46 19.46 -22.76 10.35
CA GLY A 46 18.10 -22.95 10.86
C GLY A 46 17.56 -21.73 11.61
N TYR A 47 18.37 -21.13 12.48
CA TYR A 47 17.99 -19.89 13.16
C TYR A 47 17.76 -18.72 12.19
N PHE A 48 18.61 -18.59 11.17
CA PHE A 48 18.41 -17.58 10.12
C PHE A 48 17.11 -17.81 9.35
N ASP A 49 16.80 -19.05 8.96
CA ASP A 49 15.58 -19.38 8.21
C ASP A 49 14.33 -19.07 9.03
N ASP A 50 14.34 -19.37 10.33
CA ASP A 50 13.24 -19.05 11.25
C ASP A 50 13.00 -17.54 11.37
N GLU A 51 14.05 -16.78 11.66
CA GLU A 51 13.98 -15.31 11.78
C GLU A 51 13.61 -14.64 10.45
N TRP A 52 14.12 -15.17 9.33
CA TRP A 52 13.74 -14.72 8.00
C TRP A 52 12.26 -14.98 7.73
N ASN A 53 11.75 -16.18 8.05
CA ASN A 53 10.34 -16.51 7.90
C ASN A 53 9.43 -15.58 8.71
N ASP A 54 9.76 -15.36 9.98
CA ASP A 54 8.99 -14.47 10.84
C ASP A 54 9.02 -13.02 10.34
N GLY A 55 10.21 -12.51 10.02
CA GLY A 55 10.39 -11.15 9.47
C GLY A 55 9.58 -10.94 8.19
N ARG A 56 9.56 -11.91 7.28
CA ARG A 56 8.74 -11.84 6.07
C ARG A 56 7.24 -11.76 6.37
N VAL A 57 6.75 -12.56 7.32
CA VAL A 57 5.33 -12.51 7.74
C VAL A 57 4.99 -11.13 8.31
N GLN A 58 5.85 -10.58 9.16
CA GLN A 58 5.64 -9.26 9.75
C GLN A 58 5.62 -8.15 8.69
N VAL A 59 6.57 -8.16 7.73
CA VAL A 59 6.60 -7.19 6.64
C VAL A 59 5.31 -7.29 5.82
N LYS A 60 4.88 -8.48 5.41
CA LYS A 60 3.63 -8.66 4.66
C LYS A 60 2.42 -8.09 5.39
N ARG A 61 2.32 -8.35 6.69
CA ARG A 61 1.22 -7.83 7.52
C ARG A 61 1.22 -6.31 7.55
N ASN A 62 2.35 -5.70 7.91
CA ASN A 62 2.46 -4.24 8.05
C ASN A 62 2.25 -3.54 6.71
N THR A 63 2.81 -4.09 5.63
CA THR A 63 2.67 -3.55 4.28
C THR A 63 1.23 -3.66 3.78
N LYS A 64 0.51 -4.72 4.12
CA LYS A 64 -0.93 -4.85 3.80
C LYS A 64 -1.75 -3.76 4.49
N ASP A 65 -1.54 -3.55 5.78
CA ASP A 65 -2.28 -2.54 6.54
C ASP A 65 -2.01 -1.13 6.00
N LEU A 66 -0.75 -0.83 5.64
CA LEU A 66 -0.37 0.43 4.99
C LEU A 66 -0.96 0.58 3.58
N THR A 67 -1.00 -0.49 2.78
CA THR A 67 -1.61 -0.47 1.44
C THR A 67 -3.10 -0.16 1.54
N ASN A 68 -3.82 -0.82 2.46
CA ASN A 68 -5.23 -0.55 2.70
C ASN A 68 -5.48 0.91 3.13
N ALA A 69 -4.59 1.47 3.95
CA ALA A 69 -4.68 2.87 4.34
C ALA A 69 -4.48 3.81 3.15
N CYS A 70 -3.53 3.53 2.26
CA CYS A 70 -3.32 4.30 1.03
C CYS A 70 -4.58 4.26 0.14
N GLU A 71 -5.16 3.08 -0.07
CA GLU A 71 -6.39 2.92 -0.86
C GLU A 71 -7.58 3.67 -0.24
N ALA A 72 -7.71 3.65 1.08
CA ALA A 72 -8.75 4.39 1.79
C ALA A 72 -8.60 5.91 1.64
N ILE A 73 -7.36 6.41 1.67
CA ILE A 73 -7.06 7.84 1.46
C ILE A 73 -7.41 8.25 0.04
N VAL A 74 -6.95 7.51 -0.98
CA VAL A 74 -7.27 7.78 -2.39
C VAL A 74 -8.78 7.80 -2.61
N LYS A 75 -9.49 6.80 -2.06
CA LYS A 75 -10.95 6.74 -2.15
C LYS A 75 -11.63 7.94 -1.48
N ALA A 76 -11.15 8.38 -0.32
CA ALA A 76 -11.73 9.53 0.37
C ALA A 76 -11.58 10.83 -0.44
N PHE A 77 -10.46 10.99 -1.15
CA PHE A 77 -10.27 12.11 -2.08
C PHE A 77 -11.22 12.03 -3.29
N ASP A 78 -11.32 10.87 -3.94
CA ASP A 78 -12.26 10.66 -5.04
C ASP A 78 -13.72 10.98 -4.63
N ASP A 79 -14.11 10.54 -3.44
CA ASP A 79 -15.46 10.77 -2.91
C ASP A 79 -15.70 12.25 -2.59
N PHE A 80 -14.68 12.96 -2.08
CA PHE A 80 -14.74 14.40 -1.85
C PHE A 80 -14.87 15.20 -3.16
N ASP A 81 -14.08 14.85 -4.18
CA ASP A 81 -14.12 15.51 -5.49
C ASP A 81 -15.47 15.32 -6.19
N ARG A 82 -16.06 14.11 -6.09
CA ARG A 82 -17.42 13.86 -6.59
C ARG A 82 -18.46 14.73 -5.88
N GLN A 83 -18.42 14.80 -4.55
CA GLN A 83 -19.36 15.61 -3.78
C GLN A 83 -19.23 17.11 -4.09
N MET A 84 -18.01 17.61 -4.26
CA MET A 84 -17.78 18.99 -4.68
C MET A 84 -18.29 19.24 -6.10
N GLY A 85 -18.00 18.34 -7.04
CA GLY A 85 -18.48 18.43 -8.43
C GLY A 85 -20.01 18.41 -8.55
N ASP A 86 -20.69 17.62 -7.73
CA ASP A 86 -22.15 17.58 -7.67
C ASP A 86 -22.74 18.85 -7.03
N SER A 87 -22.09 19.38 -5.98
CA SER A 87 -22.50 20.63 -5.34
C SER A 87 -22.41 21.84 -6.30
N LEU A 88 -21.40 21.86 -7.17
CA LEU A 88 -21.24 22.91 -8.19
C LEU A 88 -22.25 22.80 -9.34
N LYS A 89 -22.81 21.61 -9.60
CA LYS A 89 -23.87 21.42 -10.61
C LYS A 89 -25.27 21.75 -10.08
N GLY A 90 -25.48 21.69 -8.76
CA GLY A 90 -26.76 21.96 -8.10
C GLY A 90 -27.18 23.44 -8.09
N ASP A 91 -26.23 24.37 -8.11
CA ASP A 91 -26.49 25.83 -8.06
C ASP A 91 -26.66 26.50 -9.45
N GLY A 92 -26.58 25.71 -10.53
CA GLY A 92 -26.59 26.23 -11.92
C GLY A 92 -27.96 26.35 -12.60
N ASP A 93 -29.05 25.85 -12.02
CA ASP A 93 -30.38 25.87 -12.64
C ASP A 93 -31.44 26.52 -11.73
N GLY A 94 -31.90 27.72 -12.08
CA GLY A 94 -33.03 28.36 -11.38
C GLY A 94 -33.20 29.87 -11.57
N GLY A 95 -32.25 30.57 -12.16
CA GLY A 95 -32.34 32.01 -12.42
C GLY A 95 -33.13 32.38 -13.69
N ARG A 96 -34.45 32.16 -13.75
CA ARG A 96 -35.34 32.91 -14.66
C ARG A 96 -36.75 33.13 -14.05
N PRO A 97 -37.15 34.37 -13.73
CA PRO A 97 -38.52 34.67 -13.37
C PRO A 97 -39.39 34.57 -14.62
N ARG A 98 -40.38 33.67 -14.60
CA ARG A 98 -41.41 33.61 -15.65
C ARG A 98 -42.33 34.81 -15.49
N ARG A 99 -42.32 35.70 -16.50
CA ARG A 99 -43.34 36.72 -16.72
C ARG A 99 -44.59 36.08 -17.32
#